data_AF-A0A561TE05-F1
#
_entry.id   AF-A0A561TE05-F1
#
_cell.length_a   1.000
_cell.length_b   1.000
_cell.length_c   1.000
_cell.angle_alpha   90.00
_cell.angle_beta   90.00
_cell.angle_gamma   90.00
#
_symmetry.space_group_name_H-M   'P 1'
#
loop_
_entity.id
_entity.type
_entity.pdbx_description
1 polymer ?
#
loop_
_entity_poly.entity_id
_entity_poly.type
_entity_poly.pdbx_seq_one_letter_code
_entity_poly.pdbx_strand_id
1 'polypeptide(L)'
;MLRAALDYARAGDTLCVWKLDRFARSLIDLVTMVDTLRERGIGFKVLTGALANIDPGTADGRPMLQVVGAMAEFERSLIKERTRAGLDAAKAQGRTGGRPSVVNEDVLTVARARKAKGESVSAIAKALGISRATLYRHLDESA
;
A
#
# COMPACT_ATOMS: atom_id res chain seq x y z
N MET A 1 -16.03 6.54 -3.91
CA MET A 1 -16.37 6.57 -5.35
C MET A 1 -17.00 5.25 -5.81
N LEU A 2 -16.34 4.09 -5.64
CA LEU A 2 -16.90 2.78 -6.02
C LEU A 2 -18.20 2.40 -5.28
N ARG A 3 -18.25 2.58 -3.95
CA ARG A 3 -19.45 2.29 -3.14
C ARG A 3 -20.70 3.06 -3.59
N ALA A 4 -20.57 4.37 -3.78
CA ALA A 4 -21.67 5.21 -4.25
C ALA A 4 -22.21 4.78 -5.63
N ALA A 5 -21.34 4.29 -6.53
CA ALA A 5 -21.76 3.76 -7.82
C ALA A 5 -22.52 2.43 -7.68
N LEU A 6 -22.11 1.57 -6.76
CA LEU A 6 -22.81 0.31 -6.45
C LEU A 6 -24.16 0.56 -5.78
N ASP A 7 -24.26 1.59 -4.95
CA ASP A 7 -25.51 1.96 -4.26
C ASP A 7 -26.54 2.57 -5.23
N TYR A 8 -26.08 3.27 -6.27
CA TYR A 8 -26.95 3.88 -7.28
C TYR A 8 -27.50 2.87 -8.30
N ALA A 9 -26.74 1.82 -8.62
CA ALA A 9 -27.07 0.88 -9.68
C ALA A 9 -28.34 0.05 -9.38
N ARG A 10 -29.17 -0.16 -10.39
CA ARG A 10 -30.45 -0.87 -10.32
C ARG A 10 -30.46 -2.10 -11.23
N ALA A 11 -31.39 -3.01 -10.98
CA ALA A 11 -31.60 -4.17 -11.85
C ALA A 11 -31.83 -3.72 -13.31
N GLY A 12 -31.10 -4.32 -14.25
CA GLY A 12 -31.07 -3.94 -15.67
C GLY A 12 -29.93 -3.00 -16.06
N ASP A 13 -29.26 -2.35 -15.10
CA ASP A 13 -28.07 -1.53 -15.39
C ASP A 13 -26.85 -2.41 -15.68
N THR A 14 -25.85 -1.87 -16.39
CA THR A 14 -24.54 -2.52 -16.57
C THR A 14 -23.44 -1.62 -16.05
N LEU A 15 -22.66 -2.14 -15.10
CA LEU A 15 -21.49 -1.45 -14.56
C LEU A 15 -20.27 -1.70 -15.46
N CYS A 16 -19.86 -0.66 -16.19
CA CYS A 16 -18.68 -0.69 -17.04
C CYS A 16 -17.45 -0.16 -16.30
N VAL A 17 -16.37 -0.94 -16.28
CA VAL A 17 -15.09 -0.54 -15.69
C VAL A 17 -13.98 -0.54 -16.74
N TRP A 18 -13.11 0.46 -16.69
CA TRP A 18 -12.01 0.57 -17.66
C TRP A 18 -11.02 -0.59 -17.53
N LYS A 19 -10.55 -0.87 -16.30
CA LYS A 19 -9.63 -1.96 -15.94
C LYS A 19 -9.96 -2.52 -14.57
N LEU A 20 -9.59 -3.78 -14.32
CA LEU A 20 -9.84 -4.50 -13.07
C LEU A 20 -8.96 -4.04 -11.90
N ASP A 21 -7.77 -3.50 -12.16
CA ASP A 21 -6.76 -3.19 -11.13
C ASP A 21 -7.23 -2.18 -10.07
N ARG A 22 -8.27 -1.38 -10.40
CA ARG A 22 -8.85 -0.38 -9.50
C ARG A 22 -10.25 -0.73 -8.99
N PHE A 23 -10.81 -1.85 -9.42
CA PHE A 23 -12.17 -2.26 -9.07
C PHE A 23 -12.21 -3.10 -7.79
N ALA A 24 -11.23 -4.00 -7.60
CA ALA A 24 -11.19 -4.91 -6.46
C ALA A 24 -9.79 -4.97 -5.84
N ARG A 25 -9.72 -5.24 -4.53
CA ARG A 25 -8.45 -5.29 -3.79
C ARG A 25 -7.78 -6.67 -3.79
N SER A 26 -8.56 -7.71 -4.12
CA SER A 26 -8.12 -9.10 -4.30
C SER A 26 -9.03 -9.80 -5.31
N LEU A 27 -8.62 -10.98 -5.77
CA LEU A 27 -9.47 -11.83 -6.62
C LEU A 27 -10.77 -12.23 -5.91
N ILE A 28 -10.69 -12.56 -4.63
CA ILE A 28 -11.86 -12.92 -3.82
C ILE A 28 -12.86 -11.74 -3.75
N ASP A 29 -12.35 -10.52 -3.53
CA ASP A 29 -13.15 -9.29 -3.52
C ASP A 29 -13.83 -9.09 -4.89
N LEU A 30 -13.11 -9.31 -5.99
CA LEU A 30 -13.63 -9.21 -7.36
C LEU A 30 -14.77 -10.20 -7.62
N VAL A 31 -14.57 -11.48 -7.33
CA VAL A 31 -15.58 -12.52 -7.54
C VAL A 31 -16.82 -12.23 -6.69
N THR A 32 -16.64 -11.87 -5.42
CA THR A 32 -17.74 -11.54 -4.51
C THR A 32 -18.56 -10.35 -5.03
N MET A 33 -17.89 -9.31 -5.53
CA MET A 33 -18.56 -8.13 -6.08
C MET A 33 -19.34 -8.43 -7.36
N VAL A 34 -18.77 -9.22 -8.28
CA VAL A 34 -19.47 -9.63 -9.51
C VAL A 34 -20.68 -10.49 -9.19
N ASP A 35 -20.58 -11.39 -8.21
CA ASP A 35 -21.69 -12.21 -7.75
C ASP A 35 -22.82 -11.36 -7.15
N THR A 36 -22.46 -10.39 -6.31
CA THR A 36 -23.42 -9.45 -5.71
C THR A 36 -24.14 -8.63 -6.79
N LEU A 37 -23.43 -8.18 -7.82
CA LEU A 37 -24.04 -7.44 -8.94
C LEU A 37 -25.01 -8.34 -9.72
N ARG A 38 -24.63 -9.59 -9.98
CA ARG A 38 -25.48 -10.57 -10.67
C ARG A 38 -26.76 -10.88 -9.91
N GLU A 39 -26.67 -11.10 -8.59
CA GLU A 39 -27.83 -11.32 -7.72
C GLU A 39 -28.81 -10.14 -7.74
N ARG A 40 -28.28 -8.92 -7.91
CA ARG A 40 -29.07 -7.70 -8.08
C ARG A 40 -29.58 -7.48 -9.52
N GLY A 41 -29.29 -8.39 -10.44
CA GLY A 41 -29.64 -8.25 -11.87
C GLY A 41 -28.88 -7.12 -12.57
N ILE A 42 -27.68 -6.77 -12.09
CA ILE A 42 -26.81 -5.73 -12.63
C ILE A 42 -25.71 -6.42 -13.45
N GLY A 43 -25.57 -6.02 -14.72
CA GLY A 43 -24.50 -6.49 -15.60
C GLY A 43 -23.14 -5.93 -15.18
N PHE A 44 -22.07 -6.62 -15.55
CA PHE A 44 -20.70 -6.16 -15.29
C PHE A 44 -19.86 -6.32 -16.54
N LYS A 45 -19.17 -5.25 -16.95
CA LYS A 45 -18.34 -5.26 -18.17
C LYS A 45 -16.99 -4.60 -17.92
N VAL A 46 -15.94 -5.25 -18.38
CA VAL A 46 -14.59 -4.67 -18.43
C VAL A 46 -14.34 -4.15 -19.84
N LEU A 47 -13.83 -2.93 -19.98
CA LEU A 47 -13.62 -2.30 -21.30
C LEU A 47 -12.24 -2.57 -21.89
N THR A 48 -11.25 -2.98 -21.08
CA THR A 48 -9.88 -3.23 -21.55
C THR A 48 -9.24 -4.45 -20.88
N GLY A 49 -8.21 -5.00 -21.52
CA GLY A 49 -7.47 -6.17 -21.04
C GLY A 49 -8.10 -7.51 -21.45
N ALA A 50 -7.67 -8.59 -20.80
CA ALA A 50 -8.03 -9.96 -21.19
C ALA A 50 -9.54 -10.27 -21.11
N LEU A 51 -10.31 -9.49 -20.33
CA LEU A 51 -11.77 -9.64 -20.21
C LEU A 51 -12.58 -8.63 -21.05
N ALA A 52 -11.96 -7.84 -21.93
CA ALA A 52 -12.67 -6.81 -22.70
C ALA A 52 -13.84 -7.35 -23.55
N ASN A 53 -13.71 -8.60 -24.02
CA ASN A 53 -14.68 -9.29 -24.88
C ASN A 53 -15.45 -10.40 -24.14
N ILE A 54 -15.30 -10.50 -22.81
CA ILE A 54 -15.90 -11.55 -22.00
C ILE A 54 -16.81 -10.89 -20.98
N ASP A 55 -18.09 -11.28 -20.96
CA ASP A 55 -19.00 -10.89 -19.89
C ASP A 55 -18.74 -11.77 -18.65
N PRO A 56 -18.13 -11.24 -17.58
CA PRO A 56 -17.78 -12.02 -16.40
C PRO A 56 -19.01 -12.46 -15.59
N GLY A 57 -20.21 -11.92 -15.88
CA GLY A 57 -21.48 -12.31 -15.26
C GLY A 57 -22.08 -13.61 -15.82
N THR A 58 -21.60 -14.08 -16.97
CA THR A 58 -22.07 -15.30 -17.64
C THR A 58 -21.42 -16.57 -17.07
N ALA A 59 -22.05 -17.74 -17.32
CA ALA A 59 -21.53 -19.04 -16.89
C ALA A 59 -20.13 -19.32 -17.47
N ASP A 60 -19.88 -18.91 -18.71
CA ASP A 60 -18.59 -19.12 -19.40
C ASP A 60 -17.55 -18.06 -19.03
N GLY A 61 -17.99 -16.83 -18.72
CA GLY A 61 -17.10 -15.74 -18.32
C GLY A 61 -16.60 -15.81 -16.87
N ARG A 62 -17.33 -16.51 -15.98
CA ARG A 62 -16.94 -16.65 -14.58
C ARG A 62 -15.63 -17.44 -14.36
N PRO A 63 -15.40 -18.61 -14.98
CA PRO A 63 -14.10 -19.28 -14.93
C PRO A 63 -12.96 -18.40 -15.47
N MET A 64 -13.20 -17.66 -16.56
CA MET A 64 -12.22 -16.74 -17.14
C MET A 64 -11.85 -15.60 -16.17
N LEU A 65 -12.82 -15.05 -15.44
CA LEU A 65 -12.58 -14.06 -14.39
C LEU A 65 -11.63 -14.60 -13.31
N GLN A 66 -11.82 -15.85 -12.88
CA GLN A 66 -10.98 -16.50 -11.88
C GLN A 66 -9.56 -16.72 -12.39
N VAL A 67 -9.40 -17.21 -13.62
CA VAL A 67 -8.08 -17.43 -14.24
C VAL A 67 -7.31 -16.11 -14.39
N VAL A 68 -7.95 -15.08 -14.97
CA VAL A 68 -7.30 -13.77 -15.17
C VAL A 68 -6.93 -13.13 -13.83
N GLY A 69 -7.80 -13.24 -12.83
CA GLY A 69 -7.49 -12.75 -11.50
C GLY A 69 -6.37 -13.51 -10.80
N ALA A 70 -6.29 -14.83 -10.96
CA ALA A 70 -5.21 -15.65 -10.40
C ALA A 70 -3.86 -15.30 -11.06
N MET A 71 -3.84 -15.08 -12.37
CA MET A 71 -2.65 -14.60 -13.08
C MET A 71 -2.20 -13.23 -12.56
N ALA A 72 -3.13 -12.29 -12.35
CA ALA A 72 -2.81 -10.97 -11.80
C ALA A 72 -2.24 -11.05 -10.37
N GLU A 73 -2.75 -11.94 -9.53
CA GLU A 73 -2.21 -12.17 -8.18
C GLU A 73 -0.80 -12.80 -8.24
N PHE A 74 -0.58 -13.76 -9.14
CA PHE A 74 0.72 -14.38 -9.37
C PHE A 74 1.78 -13.36 -9.82
N GLU A 75 1.46 -12.52 -10.82
CA GLU A 75 2.35 -11.45 -11.28
C GLU A 75 2.70 -10.47 -10.14
N ARG A 76 1.70 -10.09 -9.34
CA ARG A 76 1.91 -9.23 -8.16
C ARG A 76 2.83 -9.89 -7.14
N SER A 77 2.69 -11.19 -6.92
CA SER A 77 3.57 -11.94 -6.02
C SER A 77 5.01 -11.93 -6.52
N LEU A 78 5.23 -12.20 -7.81
CA LEU A 78 6.55 -12.16 -8.44
C LEU A 78 7.21 -10.78 -8.34
N ILE A 79 6.46 -9.70 -8.54
CA ILE A 79 6.99 -8.33 -8.39
C ILE A 79 7.46 -8.09 -6.95
N LYS A 80 6.68 -8.51 -5.95
CA LYS A 80 7.04 -8.39 -4.53
C LYS A 80 8.29 -9.18 -4.20
N GLU A 81 8.37 -10.42 -4.68
CA GLU A 81 9.53 -11.29 -4.48
C GLU A 81 10.80 -10.67 -5.04
N ARG A 82 10.76 -10.22 -6.30
CA ARG A 82 11.89 -9.53 -6.94
C ARG A 82 12.30 -8.26 -6.21
N THR A 83 11.32 -7.48 -5.76
CA THR A 83 11.58 -6.26 -4.98
C THR A 83 12.30 -6.59 -3.67
N ARG A 84 11.85 -7.63 -2.97
CA ARG A 84 12.48 -8.06 -1.72
C ARG A 84 13.89 -8.57 -1.94
N ALA A 85 14.11 -9.40 -2.95
CA ALA A 85 15.45 -9.85 -3.32
C ALA A 85 16.39 -8.68 -3.65
N GLY A 86 15.89 -7.65 -4.36
CA GLY A 86 16.66 -6.43 -4.63
C GLY A 86 16.98 -5.62 -3.37
N LEU A 87 16.03 -5.50 -2.44
CA LEU A 87 16.26 -4.83 -1.15
C LEU A 87 17.26 -5.58 -0.28
N ASP A 88 17.20 -6.91 -0.25
CA ASP A 88 18.12 -7.74 0.52
C ASP A 88 19.55 -7.67 -0.05
N ALA A 89 19.69 -7.68 -1.39
CA ALA A 89 20.97 -7.43 -2.06
C ALA A 89 21.53 -6.03 -1.76
N ALA A 90 20.69 -4.99 -1.79
CA ALA A 90 21.10 -3.62 -1.45
C ALA A 90 21.56 -3.51 0.01
N LYS A 91 20.85 -4.16 0.94
CA LYS A 91 21.24 -4.23 2.35
C LYS A 91 22.58 -4.94 2.55
N ALA A 92 22.83 -6.04 1.84
CA ALA A 92 24.12 -6.73 1.88
C ALA A 92 25.28 -5.84 1.38
N GLN A 93 25.00 -4.89 0.48
CA GLN A 93 25.95 -3.86 0.04
C GLN A 93 26.03 -2.64 0.97
N GLY A 94 25.41 -2.70 2.16
CA GLY A 94 25.43 -1.61 3.14
C GLY A 94 24.40 -0.50 2.89
N ARG A 95 23.51 -0.63 1.90
CA ARG A 95 22.42 0.32 1.64
C ARG A 95 21.18 -0.10 2.42
N THR A 96 21.00 0.47 3.60
CA THR A 96 19.84 0.20 4.49
C THR A 96 18.53 0.80 3.99
N GLY A 97 18.58 1.86 3.18
CA GLY A 97 17.40 2.59 2.71
C GLY A 97 16.68 3.36 3.85
N GLY A 98 15.47 3.86 3.56
CA GLY A 98 14.69 4.64 4.54
C GLY A 98 15.04 6.13 4.59
N ARG A 99 14.35 6.87 5.47
CA ARG A 99 14.57 8.31 5.67
C ARG A 99 15.91 8.51 6.42
N PRO A 100 16.83 9.34 5.90
CA PRO A 100 18.07 9.67 6.61
C PRO A 100 17.79 10.20 8.03
N SER A 101 18.60 9.79 9.00
CA SER A 101 18.53 10.34 10.36
C SER A 101 18.88 11.82 10.34
N VAL A 102 18.08 12.63 11.04
CA VAL A 102 18.38 14.05 11.29
C VAL A 102 19.34 14.25 12.45
N VAL A 103 19.66 13.18 13.18
CA VAL A 103 20.57 13.17 14.33
C VAL A 103 21.83 12.43 13.93
N ASN A 104 22.98 13.10 14.02
CA ASN A 104 24.32 12.51 13.89
C ASN A 104 25.04 12.51 15.26
N GLU A 105 26.21 11.88 15.33
CA GLU A 105 26.99 11.80 16.57
C GLU A 105 27.40 13.17 17.13
N ASP A 106 27.68 14.15 16.27
CA ASP A 106 28.03 15.51 16.70
C ASP A 106 26.86 16.17 17.45
N VAL A 107 25.66 16.04 16.90
CA VAL A 107 24.41 16.53 17.51
C VAL A 107 24.16 15.83 18.85
N LEU A 108 24.40 14.51 18.96
CA LEU A 108 24.26 13.78 20.22
C LEU A 108 25.28 14.21 21.26
N THR A 109 26.52 14.43 20.85
CA THR A 109 27.60 14.89 21.72
C THR A 109 27.26 16.26 22.31
N VAL A 110 26.81 17.20 21.47
CA VAL A 110 26.36 18.54 21.91
C VAL A 110 25.14 18.42 22.84
N ALA A 111 24.17 17.57 22.51
CA ALA A 111 22.98 17.38 23.33
C ALA A 111 23.29 16.80 24.71
N ARG A 112 24.16 15.78 24.79
CA ARG A 112 24.61 15.17 26.06
C ARG A 112 25.38 16.18 26.91
N ALA A 113 26.28 16.96 26.31
CA ALA A 113 27.03 18.00 27.02
C ALA A 113 26.12 19.10 27.61
N ARG A 114 25.09 19.53 26.86
CA ARG A 114 24.11 20.51 27.35
C ARG A 114 23.20 19.92 28.44
N LYS A 115 22.79 18.66 28.31
CA LYS A 115 22.02 17.95 29.35
C LYS A 115 22.81 17.83 30.65
N ALA A 116 24.12 17.52 30.57
CA ALA A 116 25.00 17.45 31.74
C ALA A 116 25.16 18.80 32.46
N LYS A 117 24.98 19.93 31.74
CA LYS A 117 24.93 21.28 32.31
C LYS A 117 23.57 21.65 32.93
N GLY A 118 22.60 20.73 32.92
CA GLY A 118 21.27 20.94 33.48
C GLY A 118 20.27 21.65 32.55
N GLU A 119 20.59 21.85 31.26
CA GLU A 119 19.63 22.41 30.31
C GLU A 119 18.43 21.47 30.09
N SER A 120 17.22 22.02 30.03
CA SER A 120 16.02 21.23 29.75
C SER A 120 16.05 20.66 28.32
N VAL A 121 15.54 19.43 28.15
CA VAL A 121 15.47 18.76 26.84
C VAL A 121 14.71 19.60 25.81
N SER A 122 13.72 20.40 26.25
CA SER A 122 12.98 21.31 25.37
C SER A 122 13.85 22.45 24.84
N ALA A 123 14.73 23.01 25.67
CA ALA A 123 15.65 24.07 25.25
C ALA A 123 16.70 23.54 24.27
N ILE A 124 17.26 22.36 24.56
CA ILE A 124 18.24 21.68 23.70
C ILE A 124 17.63 21.35 22.33
N ALA A 125 16.43 20.76 22.31
CA ALA A 125 15.73 20.41 21.08
C ALA A 125 15.47 21.65 20.18
N LYS A 126 15.03 22.77 20.78
CA LYS A 126 14.81 24.03 20.06
C LYS A 126 16.12 24.59 19.49
N ALA A 127 17.21 24.55 20.26
CA ALA A 127 18.51 25.06 19.84
C ALA A 127 19.12 24.22 18.70
N LEU A 128 18.87 22.92 18.68
CA LEU A 128 19.38 21.99 17.66
C LEU A 128 18.43 21.82 16.45
N GLY A 129 17.25 22.45 16.46
CA GLY A 129 16.27 22.33 15.38
C GLY A 129 15.64 20.94 15.24
N ILE A 130 15.64 20.15 16.31
CA ILE A 130 15.18 18.75 16.32
C ILE A 130 13.95 18.62 17.22
N SER A 131 13.04 17.70 16.88
CA SER A 131 11.86 17.47 17.71
C SER A 131 12.26 16.90 19.09
N ARG A 132 11.53 17.28 20.15
CA ARG A 132 11.73 16.73 21.51
C ARG A 132 11.69 15.20 21.51
N ALA A 133 10.72 14.61 20.79
CA ALA A 133 10.55 13.16 20.69
C ALA A 133 11.76 12.48 20.04
N THR A 134 12.32 13.09 18.98
CA THR A 134 13.55 12.59 18.35
C THR A 134 14.72 12.63 19.33
N LEU A 135 14.85 13.70 20.11
CA LEU A 135 15.95 13.87 21.06
C LEU A 135 15.85 12.88 22.23
N TYR A 136 14.65 12.67 22.80
CA TYR A 136 14.44 11.66 23.84
C TYR A 136 14.81 10.25 23.36
N ARG A 137 14.31 9.84 22.20
CA ARG A 137 14.57 8.50 21.64
C ARG A 137 16.07 8.17 21.57
N HIS A 138 16.92 9.11 21.16
CA HIS A 138 18.37 8.86 21.06
C HIS A 138 19.13 9.07 22.39
N LEU A 139 18.59 9.87 23.32
CA LEU A 139 19.20 10.06 24.65
C LEU A 139 18.89 8.90 25.60
N ASP A 140 17.74 8.22 25.42
CA ASP A 140 17.32 7.08 26.23
C ASP A 140 17.87 5.74 25.68
N GLU A 141 18.14 5.63 24.38
CA GLU A 141 18.83 4.46 23.75
C GLU A 141 20.31 4.31 24.16
N SER A 142 20.88 5.26 24.92
CA SER A 142 22.27 5.22 25.38
C SER A 142 22.43 4.71 26.84
N ALA A 143 21.39 4.09 27.40
CA ALA A 143 21.41 3.48 28.74
C ALA A 143 21.50 1.94 28.66
#